data_AF-A0AB73LXQ7-F1
#
_entry.id   AF-A0AB73LXQ7-F1
#
_cell.length_a   1.000
_cell.length_b   1.000
_cell.length_c   1.000
_cell.angle_alpha   90.00
_cell.angle_beta   90.00
_cell.angle_gamma   90.00
#
_symmetry.space_group_name_H-M   'P 1'
#
loop_
_entity.id
_entity.type
_entity.pdbx_description
1 polymer ?
#
loop_
_entity_poly.entity_id
_entity_poly.type
_entity_poly.pdbx_seq_one_letter_code
_entity_poly.pdbx_strand_id
1 'polypeptide(L)'
;MRKSNVFVRIYDKKLQVGSECAWPIWNRLEFQLNHEAADQYCNPTWNVNPETGEIQNTNERFPDPRRASFADRSFPRTAYYYIKFLETTYVQKMNDLGHLYLSEKQKQLWSPCIWWTRFLKTFDGKPIGLPKHETGLEEIDNWLKSQVSGAVSLMSDLFGDDYYEDLKTEGTEKQKRNRKYQRLKEEFLLKQSQEKLETAKKIVIDEVPF
;
A
#
# COMPACT_ATOMS: atom_id res chain seq x y z
N MET A 1 19.08 1.77 -12.60
CA MET A 1 17.79 1.70 -11.87
C MET A 1 17.20 0.31 -12.02
N ARG A 2 16.78 -0.34 -10.93
CA ARG A 2 16.31 -1.73 -10.94
C ARG A 2 14.98 -1.82 -11.71
N LYS A 3 14.99 -2.52 -12.85
CA LYS A 3 13.84 -2.71 -13.77
C LYS A 3 12.75 -3.68 -13.25
N SER A 4 12.81 -4.12 -12.00
CA SER A 4 11.87 -5.12 -11.48
C SER A 4 10.62 -4.46 -10.87
N ASN A 5 9.44 -5.02 -11.18
CA ASN A 5 8.17 -4.61 -10.59
C ASN A 5 8.07 -4.99 -9.10
N VAL A 6 8.87 -5.95 -8.63
CA VAL A 6 8.89 -6.38 -7.22
C VAL A 6 10.31 -6.43 -6.70
N PHE A 7 10.51 -5.90 -5.50
CA PHE A 7 11.80 -5.95 -4.81
C PHE A 7 11.61 -6.21 -3.32
N VAL A 8 12.35 -7.19 -2.78
CA VAL A 8 12.23 -7.62 -1.38
C VAL A 8 13.53 -7.31 -0.64
N ARG A 9 13.41 -6.77 0.58
CA ARG A 9 14.54 -6.50 1.48
C ARG A 9 14.34 -7.13 2.84
N ILE A 10 15.36 -7.81 3.34
CA ILE A 10 15.44 -8.26 4.73
C ILE A 10 16.71 -7.67 5.32
N TYR A 11 16.57 -6.91 6.40
CA TYR A 11 17.70 -6.25 7.03
C TYR A 11 17.48 -5.99 8.51
N ASP A 12 18.59 -5.82 9.23
CA ASP A 12 18.60 -5.36 10.61
C ASP A 12 18.28 -3.86 10.63
N LYS A 13 17.07 -3.52 11.06
CA LYS A 13 16.60 -2.15 11.17
C LYS A 13 17.23 -1.43 12.35
N LYS A 14 17.62 -2.15 13.41
CA LYS A 14 18.35 -1.58 14.55
C LYS A 14 19.69 -1.05 14.09
N LEU A 15 20.46 -1.83 13.33
CA LEU A 15 21.73 -1.36 12.77
C LEU A 15 21.56 -0.16 11.83
N GLN A 16 20.46 -0.11 11.07
CA GLN A 16 20.19 1.04 10.19
C GLN A 16 19.83 2.33 10.97
N VAL A 17 19.07 2.21 12.07
CA VAL A 17 18.65 3.37 12.89
C VAL A 17 19.77 3.82 13.83
N GLY A 18 20.65 2.91 14.25
CA GLY A 18 21.79 3.23 15.11
C GLY A 18 21.39 3.44 16.57
N SER A 19 22.06 4.39 17.23
CA SER A 19 21.97 4.63 18.68
C SER A 19 20.60 5.09 19.18
N GLU A 20 19.70 5.50 18.28
CA GLU A 20 18.33 5.94 18.62
C GLU A 20 17.34 4.78 18.77
N CYS A 21 17.76 3.54 18.50
CA CYS A 21 16.88 2.38 18.58
C CYS A 21 16.62 1.93 20.04
N ALA A 22 15.40 2.15 20.51
CA ALA A 22 14.94 1.69 21.82
C ALA A 22 14.73 0.17 21.93
N TRP A 23 14.71 -0.56 20.81
CA TRP A 23 14.39 -2.00 20.79
C TRP A 23 15.66 -2.87 20.74
N PRO A 24 15.74 -3.96 21.53
CA PRO A 24 16.92 -4.83 21.57
C PRO A 24 17.11 -5.61 20.26
N ILE A 25 16.02 -6.02 19.61
CA ILE A 25 15.98 -6.71 18.31
C ILE A 25 14.98 -5.97 17.41
N TRP A 26 15.43 -5.51 16.24
CA TRP A 26 14.55 -4.90 15.25
C TRP A 26 14.96 -5.32 13.84
N ASN A 27 14.32 -6.37 13.34
CA ASN A 27 14.47 -6.81 11.95
C ASN A 27 13.32 -6.26 11.11
N ARG A 28 13.59 -5.96 9.83
CA ARG A 28 12.56 -5.54 8.89
C ARG A 28 12.60 -6.38 7.62
N LEU A 29 11.42 -6.85 7.24
CA LEU A 29 11.12 -7.40 5.93
C LEU A 29 10.25 -6.38 5.19
N GLU A 30 10.67 -5.98 4.00
CA GLU A 30 10.03 -4.93 3.22
C GLU A 30 9.82 -5.38 1.77
N PHE A 31 8.59 -5.20 1.27
CA PHE A 31 8.23 -5.43 -0.13
C PHE A 31 8.02 -4.07 -0.80
N GLN A 32 8.83 -3.78 -1.80
CA GLN A 32 8.64 -2.66 -2.71
C GLN A 32 7.97 -3.20 -3.98
N LEU A 33 6.74 -2.76 -4.22
CA LEU A 33 5.97 -3.07 -5.41
C LEU A 33 5.93 -1.81 -6.29
N ASN A 34 6.21 -1.95 -7.58
CA ASN A 34 6.19 -0.88 -8.56
C ASN A 34 5.29 -1.26 -9.75
N HIS A 35 4.81 -0.25 -10.48
CA HIS A 35 4.04 -0.41 -11.73
C HIS A 35 2.87 -1.40 -11.54
N GLU A 36 2.77 -2.39 -12.43
CA GLU A 36 1.71 -3.40 -12.46
C GLU A 36 1.62 -4.20 -11.14
N ALA A 37 2.74 -4.43 -10.45
CA ALA A 37 2.71 -5.16 -9.17
C ALA A 37 2.10 -4.32 -8.04
N ALA A 38 2.31 -2.99 -8.07
CA ALA A 38 1.67 -2.08 -7.13
C ALA A 38 0.19 -1.90 -7.48
N ASP A 39 -0.13 -1.71 -8.77
CA ASP A 39 -1.51 -1.58 -9.24
C ASP A 39 -2.30 -2.84 -8.89
N GLN A 40 -1.78 -4.03 -9.22
CA GLN A 40 -2.44 -5.28 -8.87
C GLN A 40 -2.55 -5.49 -7.34
N TYR A 41 -1.62 -4.95 -6.55
CA TYR A 41 -1.70 -4.99 -5.09
C TYR A 41 -2.83 -4.13 -4.54
N CYS A 42 -3.02 -2.92 -5.09
CA CYS A 42 -4.03 -1.96 -4.65
C CYS A 42 -5.40 -2.14 -5.34
N ASN A 43 -5.40 -2.61 -6.59
CA ASN A 43 -6.52 -2.66 -7.52
C ASN A 43 -6.36 -3.87 -8.49
N PRO A 44 -6.92 -5.04 -8.16
CA PRO A 44 -6.70 -6.27 -8.92
C PRO A 44 -7.53 -6.33 -10.22
N THR A 45 -7.26 -5.43 -11.17
CA THR A 45 -7.87 -5.42 -12.50
C THR A 45 -7.17 -6.38 -13.48
N TRP A 46 -5.90 -6.72 -13.22
CA TRP A 46 -5.02 -7.49 -14.10
C TRP A 46 -5.04 -9.02 -13.86
N ASN A 47 -4.66 -9.76 -14.89
CA ASN A 47 -4.56 -11.21 -14.88
C ASN A 47 -3.23 -11.69 -14.30
N VAL A 48 -3.29 -12.62 -13.36
CA VAL A 48 -2.10 -13.25 -12.78
C VAL A 48 -2.16 -14.73 -12.96
N ASN A 49 -1.08 -15.30 -13.47
CA ASN A 49 -0.94 -16.74 -13.61
C ASN A 49 -0.98 -17.39 -12.21
N PRO A 50 -1.94 -18.29 -11.95
CA PRO A 50 -2.13 -18.88 -10.63
C PRO A 50 -1.03 -19.85 -10.20
N GLU A 51 -0.24 -20.37 -11.15
CA GLU A 51 0.85 -21.31 -10.90
C GLU A 51 2.20 -20.60 -10.73
N THR A 52 2.50 -19.65 -11.62
CA THR A 52 3.80 -18.95 -11.63
C THR A 52 3.78 -17.65 -10.85
N GLY A 53 2.61 -17.04 -10.71
CA GLY A 53 2.46 -15.76 -10.08
C GLY A 53 2.85 -14.54 -10.92
N GLU A 54 3.03 -14.73 -12.22
CA GLU A 54 3.37 -13.65 -13.13
C GLU A 54 2.12 -12.85 -13.53
N ILE A 55 2.27 -11.52 -13.60
CA ILE A 55 1.24 -10.65 -14.16
C ILE A 55 1.30 -10.80 -15.68
N GLN A 56 0.18 -11.18 -16.27
CA GLN A 56 0.03 -11.34 -17.71
C GLN A 56 -0.79 -10.18 -18.25
N ASN A 57 -0.25 -9.52 -19.27
CA ASN A 57 -0.93 -8.45 -19.99
C ASN A 57 -1.87 -9.05 -21.05
N THR A 58 -2.93 -9.73 -20.59
CA THR A 58 -3.94 -10.36 -21.44
C THR A 58 -5.32 -9.84 -21.07
N ASN A 59 -6.26 -9.82 -22.03
CA ASN A 59 -7.65 -9.41 -21.80
C ASN A 59 -8.54 -10.52 -21.22
N GLU A 60 -8.02 -11.75 -21.13
CA GLU A 60 -8.75 -12.93 -20.67
C GLU A 60 -8.86 -12.95 -19.15
N ARG A 61 -9.97 -12.48 -18.57
CA ARG A 61 -10.19 -12.57 -17.12
C ARG A 61 -10.21 -14.03 -16.69
N PHE A 62 -9.16 -14.49 -16.00
CA PHE A 62 -9.19 -15.82 -15.39
C PHE A 62 -10.24 -15.82 -14.25
N PRO A 63 -11.27 -16.68 -14.32
CA PRO A 63 -12.13 -16.93 -13.17
C PRO A 63 -11.35 -17.82 -12.20
N ASP A 64 -10.39 -17.24 -11.48
CA ASP A 64 -9.73 -17.97 -10.40
C ASP A 64 -10.53 -17.78 -9.10
N PRO A 65 -11.20 -18.82 -8.57
CA PRO A 65 -11.89 -18.76 -7.27
C PRO A 65 -10.93 -18.53 -6.09
N ARG A 66 -9.60 -18.59 -6.30
CA ARG A 66 -8.56 -18.21 -5.32
C ARG A 66 -8.16 -16.74 -5.41
N ARG A 67 -8.77 -15.96 -6.32
CA ARG A 67 -8.47 -14.54 -6.50
C ARG A 67 -8.86 -13.78 -5.24
N ALA A 68 -7.87 -13.58 -4.38
CA ALA A 68 -8.00 -12.75 -3.20
C ALA A 68 -8.48 -11.35 -3.63
N SER A 69 -9.68 -10.97 -3.18
CA SER A 69 -10.12 -9.58 -3.24
C SER A 69 -9.10 -8.70 -2.49
N PHE A 70 -9.14 -7.38 -2.65
CA PHE A 70 -8.28 -6.50 -1.86
C PHE A 70 -8.43 -6.79 -0.34
N ALA A 71 -9.65 -7.12 0.10
CA ALA A 71 -9.94 -7.48 1.49
C ALA A 71 -9.28 -8.81 1.94
N ASP A 72 -8.95 -9.69 1.00
CA ASP A 72 -8.29 -10.97 1.26
C ASP A 72 -6.75 -10.87 1.24
N ARG A 73 -6.19 -9.69 0.94
CA ARG A 73 -4.74 -9.48 0.88
C ARG A 73 -4.20 -9.13 2.26
N SER A 74 -3.16 -9.84 2.66
CA SER A 74 -2.48 -9.66 3.93
C SER A 74 -0.97 -9.82 3.73
N PHE A 75 -0.19 -9.20 4.62
CA PHE A 75 1.27 -9.34 4.61
C PHE A 75 1.70 -10.81 4.54
N PRO A 76 1.11 -11.73 5.35
CA PRO A 76 1.42 -13.16 5.26
C PRO A 76 1.29 -13.76 3.87
N ARG A 77 0.18 -13.48 3.18
CA ARG A 77 -0.11 -14.06 1.87
C ARG A 77 0.83 -13.52 0.80
N THR A 78 1.06 -12.20 0.79
CA THR A 78 2.00 -11.55 -0.14
C THR A 78 3.42 -12.04 0.08
N ALA A 79 3.85 -12.15 1.34
CA ALA A 79 5.18 -12.62 1.65
C ALA A 79 5.37 -14.09 1.26
N TYR A 80 4.42 -14.97 1.57
CA TYR A 80 4.52 -16.40 1.22
C TYR A 80 4.56 -16.66 -0.29
N TYR A 81 3.94 -15.78 -1.07
CA TYR A 81 3.94 -15.83 -2.52
C TYR A 81 5.32 -15.50 -3.10
N TYR A 82 5.91 -14.38 -2.70
CA TYR A 82 7.17 -13.89 -3.26
C TYR A 82 8.42 -14.53 -2.66
N ILE A 83 8.37 -15.01 -1.41
CA ILE A 83 9.53 -15.62 -0.76
C ILE A 83 9.13 -16.82 0.10
N LYS A 84 9.87 -17.92 -0.10
CA LYS A 84 9.75 -19.15 0.68
C LYS A 84 11.12 -19.55 1.17
N PHE A 85 11.28 -19.61 2.50
CA PHE A 85 12.42 -20.26 3.12
C PHE A 85 12.12 -21.75 3.22
N LEU A 86 12.97 -22.57 2.62
CA LEU A 86 12.78 -24.01 2.50
C LEU A 86 13.82 -24.73 3.34
N GLU A 87 13.40 -25.85 3.91
CA GLU A 87 14.23 -26.74 4.70
C GLU A 87 14.55 -27.98 3.87
N THR A 88 15.82 -28.34 3.80
CA THR A 88 16.28 -29.46 2.99
C THR A 88 15.62 -30.75 3.46
N THR A 89 15.00 -31.47 2.54
CA THR A 89 14.34 -32.75 2.83
C THR A 89 15.12 -33.89 2.19
N TYR A 90 15.19 -35.03 2.89
CA TYR A 90 15.96 -36.20 2.45
C TYR A 90 15.03 -37.39 2.21
N VAL A 91 15.47 -38.29 1.34
CA VAL A 91 14.95 -39.65 1.20
C VAL A 91 16.03 -40.64 1.58
N GLN A 92 15.63 -41.70 2.27
CA GLN A 92 16.52 -42.82 2.52
C GLN A 92 16.65 -43.66 1.25
N LYS A 93 17.88 -44.01 0.88
CA LYS A 93 18.21 -44.89 -0.23
C LYS A 93 19.19 -45.96 0.26
N MET A 94 19.31 -47.03 -0.51
CA MET A 94 20.28 -48.10 -0.29
C MET A 94 21.26 -48.13 -1.46
N ASN A 95 22.55 -48.30 -1.20
CA ASN A 95 23.55 -48.46 -2.26
C ASN A 95 23.70 -49.93 -2.67
N ASP A 96 24.53 -50.20 -3.68
CA ASP A 96 24.76 -51.55 -4.22
C ASP A 96 25.41 -52.52 -3.22
N LEU A 97 25.95 -52.01 -2.12
CA LEU A 97 26.55 -52.78 -1.02
C LEU A 97 25.56 -53.02 0.14
N GLY A 98 24.30 -52.60 0.01
CA GLY A 98 23.28 -52.74 1.05
C GLY A 98 23.33 -51.69 2.16
N HIS A 99 24.19 -50.67 2.06
CA HIS A 99 24.29 -49.59 3.05
C HIS A 99 23.23 -48.52 2.82
N LEU A 100 22.54 -48.12 3.89
CA LEU A 100 21.56 -47.04 3.88
C LEU A 100 22.25 -45.67 3.90
N TYR A 101 21.76 -44.74 3.09
CA TYR A 101 22.21 -43.35 3.08
C TYR A 101 21.05 -42.38 2.82
N LEU A 102 21.26 -41.11 3.15
CA LEU A 102 20.30 -40.04 2.88
C LEU A 102 20.67 -39.35 1.56
N SER A 103 19.70 -39.21 0.68
CA SER A 103 19.81 -38.47 -0.57
C SER A 103 18.85 -37.28 -0.52
N GLU A 104 19.36 -36.09 -0.82
CA GLU A 104 18.57 -34.87 -0.85
C GLU A 104 17.47 -34.94 -1.93
N LYS A 105 16.25 -34.52 -1.58
CA LYS A 105 15.15 -34.37 -2.53
C LYS A 105 15.40 -33.17 -3.43
N GLN A 106 14.73 -33.13 -4.58
CA GLN A 106 14.68 -31.93 -5.42
C GLN A 106 14.10 -30.74 -4.63
N LYS A 107 14.66 -29.53 -4.85
CA LYS A 107 14.32 -28.31 -4.09
C LYS A 107 12.82 -27.97 -4.05
N GLN A 108 12.09 -28.25 -5.12
CA GLN A 108 10.64 -28.04 -5.20
C GLN A 108 9.82 -28.92 -4.24
N LEU A 109 10.41 -30.01 -3.75
CA LEU A 109 9.82 -30.93 -2.78
C LEU A 109 10.26 -30.62 -1.33
N TRP A 110 11.06 -29.57 -1.13
CA TRP A 110 11.44 -29.14 0.20
C TRP A 110 10.26 -28.47 0.89
N SER A 111 10.16 -28.71 2.19
CA SER A 111 9.09 -28.12 2.99
C SER A 111 9.47 -26.70 3.43
N PRO A 112 8.49 -25.78 3.57
CA PRO A 112 8.77 -24.48 4.15
C PRO A 112 9.31 -24.59 5.58
N CYS A 113 10.32 -23.79 5.92
CA CYS A 113 10.89 -23.73 7.26
C CYS A 113 9.82 -23.40 8.29
N ILE A 114 9.86 -24.08 9.44
CA ILE A 114 8.88 -23.89 10.53
C ILE A 114 8.91 -22.45 11.07
N TRP A 115 10.10 -21.84 11.16
CA TRP A 115 10.21 -20.46 11.64
C TRP A 115 9.53 -19.48 10.67
N TRP A 116 9.58 -19.73 9.36
CA TRP A 116 8.99 -18.85 8.35
C TRP A 116 7.47 -18.88 8.43
N THR A 117 6.89 -20.07 8.51
CA THR A 117 5.43 -20.22 8.67
C THR A 117 4.94 -19.64 9.99
N ARG A 118 5.68 -19.84 11.09
CA ARG A 118 5.39 -19.20 12.38
C ARG A 118 5.47 -17.68 12.31
N PHE A 119 6.52 -17.13 11.70
CA PHE A 119 6.69 -15.69 11.50
C PHE A 119 5.48 -15.10 10.77
N LEU A 120 5.10 -15.66 9.62
CA LEU A 120 3.95 -15.19 8.85
C LEU A 120 2.65 -15.26 9.65
N LYS A 121 2.44 -16.33 10.41
CA LYS A 121 1.24 -16.49 11.26
C LYS A 121 1.10 -15.38 12.32
N THR A 122 2.18 -14.76 12.78
CA THR A 122 2.10 -13.63 13.74
C THR A 122 1.48 -12.36 13.15
N PHE A 123 1.40 -12.26 11.82
CA PHE A 123 0.77 -11.16 11.10
C PHE A 123 -0.60 -11.53 10.53
N ASP A 124 -1.06 -12.76 10.78
CA ASP A 124 -2.38 -13.21 10.37
C ASP A 124 -3.45 -12.44 11.15
N GLY A 125 -4.43 -11.87 10.43
CA GLY A 125 -5.45 -11.00 11.03
C GLY A 125 -5.06 -9.54 11.25
N LYS A 126 -3.85 -9.09 10.88
CA LYS A 126 -3.55 -7.65 10.77
C LYS A 126 -3.90 -7.16 9.36
N PRO A 127 -5.04 -6.48 9.16
CA PRO A 127 -5.35 -5.92 7.85
C PRO A 127 -4.24 -4.93 7.49
N ILE A 128 -3.69 -5.06 6.28
CA ILE A 128 -2.90 -3.97 5.71
C ILE A 128 -3.92 -2.93 5.30
N GLY A 129 -4.24 -2.03 6.22
CA GLY A 129 -4.89 -0.80 5.83
C GLY A 129 -3.94 -0.08 4.88
N LEU A 130 -4.44 0.31 3.71
CA LEU A 130 -3.96 1.56 3.12
C LEU A 130 -4.03 2.61 4.23
N PRO A 131 -3.11 3.59 4.29
CA PRO A 131 -3.37 4.79 5.08
C PRO A 131 -4.81 5.18 4.74
N LYS A 132 -5.73 5.14 5.73
CA LYS A 132 -7.13 5.55 5.52
C LYS A 132 -7.02 6.83 4.72
N HIS A 133 -7.52 6.84 3.48
CA HIS A 133 -7.37 7.97 2.56
C HIS A 133 -7.43 9.24 3.41
N GLU A 134 -6.29 9.93 3.52
CA GLU A 134 -6.27 11.20 4.23
C GLU A 134 -7.21 12.08 3.41
N THR A 135 -8.46 12.18 3.86
CA THR A 135 -9.56 12.76 3.07
C THR A 135 -9.09 14.05 2.41
N GLY A 136 -8.89 14.00 1.10
CA GLY A 136 -8.38 15.13 0.34
C GLY A 136 -9.43 16.22 0.22
N LEU A 137 -9.03 17.43 -0.17
CA LEU A 137 -9.97 18.53 -0.38
C LEU A 137 -11.07 18.18 -1.41
N GLU A 138 -10.74 17.40 -2.44
CA GLU A 138 -11.68 16.94 -3.46
C GLU A 138 -12.74 15.97 -2.89
N GLU A 139 -12.35 15.06 -1.99
CA GLU A 139 -13.31 14.17 -1.34
C GLU A 139 -14.25 14.94 -0.39
N ILE A 140 -13.73 15.96 0.30
CA ILE A 140 -14.54 16.84 1.15
C ILE A 140 -15.55 17.61 0.29
N ASP A 141 -15.13 18.15 -0.86
CA ASP A 141 -16.02 18.84 -1.80
C ASP A 141 -17.09 17.91 -2.38
N ASN A 142 -16.70 16.71 -2.81
CA ASN A 142 -17.63 15.71 -3.33
C ASN A 142 -18.65 15.26 -2.27
N TRP A 143 -18.22 15.09 -1.01
CA TRP A 143 -19.12 14.79 0.09
C TRP A 143 -20.08 15.95 0.37
N LEU A 144 -19.60 17.20 0.40
CA LEU A 144 -20.46 18.38 0.57
C LEU A 144 -21.54 18.46 -0.52
N LYS A 145 -21.13 18.29 -1.78
CA LYS A 145 -22.05 18.36 -2.93
C LYS A 145 -23.06 17.23 -2.96
N SER A 146 -22.67 16.01 -2.56
CA SER A 146 -23.53 14.83 -2.69
C SER A 146 -24.41 14.55 -1.46
N GLN A 147 -23.91 14.80 -0.25
CA GLN A 147 -24.58 14.42 1.00
C GLN A 147 -25.14 15.61 1.78
N VAL A 148 -24.57 16.80 1.62
CA VAL A 148 -24.87 17.96 2.49
C VAL A 148 -25.69 19.03 1.78
N SER A 149 -25.49 19.21 0.48
CA SER A 149 -26.11 20.27 -0.33
C SER A 149 -27.63 20.35 -0.19
N GLY A 150 -28.33 19.22 -0.31
CA GLY A 150 -29.80 19.17 -0.20
C GLY A 150 -30.31 19.50 1.20
N ALA A 151 -29.61 19.05 2.24
CA ALA A 151 -29.97 19.34 3.62
C ALA A 151 -29.77 20.84 3.94
N VAL A 152 -28.68 21.44 3.46
CA VAL A 152 -28.43 22.88 3.62
C VAL A 152 -29.49 23.69 2.89
N SER A 153 -29.83 23.33 1.65
CA SER A 153 -30.89 24.00 0.89
C SER A 153 -32.23 23.99 1.62
N LEU A 154 -32.66 22.83 2.13
CA LEU A 154 -33.90 22.70 2.88
C LEU A 154 -33.90 23.59 4.13
N MET A 155 -32.79 23.64 4.87
CA MET A 155 -32.71 24.43 6.09
C MET A 155 -32.69 25.93 5.79
N SER A 156 -32.01 26.36 4.72
CA SER A 156 -32.09 27.74 4.23
C SER A 156 -33.52 28.14 3.83
N ASP A 157 -34.27 27.25 3.16
CA ASP A 157 -35.67 27.50 2.81
C ASP A 157 -36.57 27.68 4.06
N LEU A 158 -36.28 26.94 5.14
CA LEU A 158 -37.08 26.95 6.37
C LEU A 158 -36.73 28.09 7.34
N PHE A 159 -35.45 28.42 7.46
CA PHE A 159 -34.93 29.34 8.47
C PHE A 159 -34.42 30.67 7.88
N GLY A 160 -34.47 30.81 6.55
CA GLY A 160 -33.96 31.98 5.83
C GLY A 160 -32.46 31.88 5.53
N ASP A 161 -31.98 32.84 4.73
CA ASP A 161 -30.61 32.87 4.23
C ASP A 161 -29.54 32.98 5.33
N ASP A 162 -29.92 33.51 6.50
CA ASP A 162 -29.04 33.66 7.68
C ASP A 162 -28.58 32.30 8.25
N TYR A 163 -29.33 31.22 8.01
CA TYR A 163 -28.97 29.87 8.47
C TYR A 163 -27.58 29.43 8.00
N TYR A 164 -27.21 29.79 6.76
CA TYR A 164 -25.92 29.40 6.22
C TYR A 164 -24.76 30.12 6.94
N GLU A 165 -24.94 31.39 7.30
CA GLU A 165 -23.90 32.15 8.00
C GLU A 165 -23.73 31.67 9.45
N ASP A 166 -24.81 31.26 10.12
CA ASP A 166 -24.73 30.60 11.43
C ASP A 166 -23.99 29.26 11.35
N LEU A 167 -24.36 28.42 10.38
CA LEU A 167 -23.72 27.12 10.14
C LEU A 167 -22.22 27.27 9.84
N LYS A 168 -21.85 28.29 9.06
CA LYS A 168 -20.47 28.62 8.69
C LYS A 168 -19.68 29.15 9.89
N THR A 169 -20.30 29.94 10.77
CA THR A 169 -19.67 30.44 11.99
C THR A 169 -19.29 29.27 12.90
N GLU A 170 -20.23 28.34 13.15
CA GLU A 170 -19.93 27.12 13.90
C GLU A 170 -18.87 26.25 13.20
N GLY A 171 -18.98 26.10 11.88
CA GLY A 171 -18.05 25.34 11.06
C GLY A 171 -16.62 25.88 11.15
N THR A 172 -16.46 27.20 11.20
CA THR A 172 -15.17 27.89 11.30
C THR A 172 -14.47 27.57 12.62
N GLU A 173 -15.19 27.55 13.74
CA GLU A 173 -14.62 27.18 15.03
C GLU A 173 -14.18 25.71 15.06
N LYS A 174 -15.04 24.82 14.55
CA LYS A 174 -14.74 23.38 14.44
C LYS A 174 -13.55 23.13 13.53
N GLN A 175 -13.43 23.87 12.42
CA GLN A 175 -12.30 23.78 11.48
C GLN A 175 -10.99 24.20 12.13
N LYS A 176 -10.97 25.33 12.87
CA LYS A 176 -9.77 25.84 13.56
C LYS A 176 -9.20 24.83 14.57
N ARG A 177 -10.08 24.11 15.28
CA ARG A 177 -9.68 23.09 16.27
C ARG A 177 -9.21 21.79 15.64
N ASN A 178 -9.63 21.50 14.41
CA ASN A 178 -9.31 20.25 13.73
C ASN A 178 -7.91 20.30 13.08
N ARG A 179 -6.92 19.66 13.73
CA ARG A 179 -5.54 19.57 13.23
C ARG A 179 -5.42 19.00 11.81
N LYS A 180 -6.31 18.09 11.40
CA LYS A 180 -6.31 17.53 10.04
C LYS A 180 -6.63 18.60 8.99
N TYR A 181 -7.65 19.42 9.25
CA TYR A 181 -8.06 20.48 8.33
C TYR A 181 -7.02 21.60 8.24
N GLN A 182 -6.30 21.88 9.33
CA GLN A 182 -5.19 22.83 9.28
C GLN A 182 -4.05 22.33 8.38
N ARG A 183 -3.66 21.06 8.50
CA ARG A 183 -2.65 20.45 7.61
C ARG A 183 -3.06 20.47 6.15
N LEU A 184 -4.29 20.07 5.83
CA LEU A 184 -4.82 20.12 4.45
C LEU A 184 -4.78 21.54 3.87
N LYS A 185 -5.10 22.55 4.70
CA LYS A 185 -5.03 23.96 4.29
C LYS A 185 -3.58 24.40 4.03
N GLU A 186 -2.66 24.05 4.90
CA GLU A 186 -1.22 24.36 4.74
C GLU A 186 -0.64 23.68 3.49
N GLU A 187 -0.92 22.39 3.28
CA GLU A 187 -0.49 21.64 2.10
C GLU A 187 -1.01 22.25 0.79
N PHE A 188 -2.29 22.67 0.77
CA PHE A 188 -2.87 23.34 -0.38
C PHE A 188 -2.20 24.68 -0.68
N LEU A 189 -1.96 25.49 0.36
CA LEU A 189 -1.26 26.78 0.21
C LEU A 189 0.17 26.60 -0.30
N LEU A 190 0.88 25.58 0.20
CA LEU A 190 2.23 25.22 -0.26
C LEU A 190 2.21 24.83 -1.74
N LYS A 191 1.31 23.94 -2.17
CA LYS A 191 1.16 23.56 -3.58
C LYS A 191 0.86 24.77 -4.47
N GLN A 192 -0.08 25.61 -4.07
CA GLN A 192 -0.44 26.81 -4.85
C GLN A 192 0.76 27.78 -4.97
N SER A 193 1.58 27.91 -3.92
CA SER A 193 2.78 28.75 -3.96
C SER A 193 3.86 28.19 -4.90
N GLN A 194 4.03 26.86 -4.92
CA GLN A 194 4.96 26.17 -5.81
C GLN A 194 4.53 26.28 -7.26
N GLU A 195 3.23 26.07 -7.55
CA GLU A 195 2.67 26.22 -8.90
C GLU A 195 2.82 27.67 -9.42
N LYS A 196 2.61 28.68 -8.56
CA LYS A 196 2.85 30.08 -8.91
C LYS A 196 4.33 30.36 -9.22
N LEU A 197 5.26 29.78 -8.46
CA LEU A 197 6.70 29.91 -8.70
C LEU A 197 7.13 29.20 -9.99
N GLU A 198 6.57 28.03 -10.30
CA GLU A 198 6.84 27.30 -11.53
C GLU A 198 6.28 28.02 -12.77
N THR A 199 5.10 28.61 -12.64
CA THR A 199 4.49 29.41 -13.71
C THR A 199 5.30 30.69 -13.97
N ALA A 200 5.77 31.36 -12.91
CA ALA A 200 6.65 32.52 -13.03
C ALA A 200 7.99 32.16 -13.70
N LYS A 201 8.58 31.01 -13.37
CA LYS A 201 9.81 30.53 -14.02
C LYS A 201 9.62 30.22 -15.51
N LYS A 202 8.45 29.70 -15.92
CA LYS A 202 8.13 29.45 -17.33
C LYS A 202 8.00 30.76 -18.13
N ILE A 203 7.35 31.78 -17.55
CA ILE A 203 7.18 33.08 -18.21
C ILE A 203 8.53 33.78 -18.46
N VAL A 204 9.50 33.63 -17.55
CA VAL A 204 10.84 34.24 -17.68
C VAL A 204 11.71 33.59 -18.77
N ILE A 205 11.40 32.36 -19.21
CA ILE A 205 12.21 31.65 -20.22
C ILE A 205 11.74 31.96 -21.65
N ASP A 206 10.50 32.43 -21.85
CA ASP A 206 9.95 32.75 -23.19
C ASP A 206 10.38 34.13 -23.74
N GLU A 207 11.05 34.98 -22.95
CA GLU A 207 11.65 36.23 -23.43
C GLU A 207 13.10 36.01 -23.90
N VAL A 208 13.30 35.25 -24.98
CA VAL A 208 14.55 35.31 -25.75
C VAL A 208 14.30 36.18 -26.98
N PRO A 209 14.89 37.39 -27.08
CA PRO A 209 14.74 38.23 -28.25
C PRO A 209 15.43 37.58 -29.45
N PHE A 210 14.69 37.47 -30.58
CA PHE A 210 15.28 37.26 -31.90
C PHE A 210 16.02 38.51 -32.39
#